data_AF-A0A8T0BC66-F1
#
_entry.id   AF-A0A8T0BC66-F1
#
_cell.length_a   1.000
_cell.length_b   1.000
_cell.length_c   1.000
_cell.angle_alpha   90.00
_cell.angle_beta   90.00
_cell.angle_gamma   90.00
#
_symmetry.space_group_name_H-M   'P 1'
#
loop_
_entity.id
_entity.type
_entity.pdbx_description
1 polymer ?
#
loop_
_entity_poly.entity_id
_entity_poly.type
_entity_poly.pdbx_seq_one_letter_code
_entity_poly.pdbx_strand_id
1 'polypeptide(L)'
;MYGDILQWDYRDSFFNLTIKEGLSPAKARDLFVGDVITNAGPHRDKKVKYYIPESIYVGGYPPYAGGGGYLYSGKVAQRLHGIMNRVPLYPIDDVYTGMCLRKLGLSQRSTRDSVLSASRRNIGTTRAPIKA
;
A
#
# COMPACT_ATOMS: atom_id res chain seq x y z
N MET A 1 15.79 17.18 -4.82
CA MET A 1 14.66 17.31 -3.88
C MET A 1 13.40 16.93 -4.64
N TYR A 2 12.91 15.70 -4.52
CA TYR A 2 11.74 15.22 -5.28
C TYR A 2 10.47 15.37 -4.42
N GLY A 3 9.66 16.40 -4.73
CA GLY A 3 8.42 16.77 -4.04
C GLY A 3 7.23 15.85 -4.35
N ASP A 4 7.48 14.56 -4.51
CA ASP A 4 6.56 13.64 -5.19
C ASP A 4 6.05 12.52 -4.28
N ILE A 5 6.24 12.64 -2.96
CA ILE A 5 5.96 11.56 -2.01
C ILE A 5 5.30 12.19 -0.77
N LEU A 6 4.03 11.84 -0.54
CA LEU A 6 3.34 12.18 0.70
C LEU A 6 3.48 10.99 1.65
N GLN A 7 4.13 11.23 2.79
CA GLN A 7 4.31 10.28 3.89
C GLN A 7 3.39 10.74 5.02
N TRP A 8 2.38 9.96 5.36
CA TRP A 8 1.50 10.25 6.50
C TRP A 8 1.96 9.42 7.69
N ASP A 9 2.35 10.12 8.76
CA ASP A 9 2.67 9.62 10.10
C ASP A 9 3.49 8.31 10.18
N TYR A 10 4.65 8.29 9.53
CA TYR A 10 5.60 7.19 9.63
C TYR A 10 6.94 7.72 10.13
N ARG A 11 7.40 7.24 11.31
CA ARG A 11 8.78 7.45 11.77
C ARG A 11 9.73 6.99 10.68
N ASP A 12 10.52 7.93 10.15
CA ASP A 12 11.56 7.62 9.18
C ASP A 12 12.42 6.46 9.69
N SER A 13 12.24 5.33 9.04
CA SER A 13 13.01 4.12 9.26
C SER A 13 13.82 3.91 7.99
N PHE A 14 15.07 3.45 8.11
CA PHE A 14 16.01 3.20 7.00
C PHE A 14 15.38 2.42 5.81
N PHE A 15 14.29 1.67 6.03
CA PHE A 15 13.51 0.97 5.02
C PHE A 15 12.91 1.85 3.90
N ASN A 16 12.57 3.12 4.17
CA ASN A 16 11.90 3.99 3.19
C ASN A 16 12.82 4.40 2.01
N LEU A 17 14.13 4.52 2.24
CA LEU A 17 15.10 4.80 1.17
C LEU A 17 15.32 3.60 0.26
N THR A 18 15.43 2.39 0.84
CA THR A 18 15.72 1.16 0.10
C THR A 18 14.63 0.79 -0.92
N ILE A 19 13.35 1.09 -0.62
CA ILE A 19 12.25 0.79 -1.55
C ILE A 19 12.31 1.69 -2.79
N LYS A 20 12.69 2.97 -2.64
CA LYS A 20 12.84 3.88 -3.79
C LYS A 20 14.04 3.53 -4.65
N GLU A 21 15.19 3.29 -4.05
CA GLU A 21 16.44 2.97 -4.77
C GLU A 21 16.34 1.65 -5.53
N GLY A 22 15.50 0.73 -5.04
CA GLY A 22 15.22 -0.52 -5.72
C GLY A 22 14.29 -0.38 -6.92
N LEU A 23 13.44 0.62 -7.09
CA LEU A 23 12.38 0.56 -8.12
C LEU A 23 12.77 1.25 -9.43
N SER A 24 12.38 0.64 -10.57
CA SER A 24 12.48 1.35 -11.85
C SER A 24 11.54 2.56 -11.84
N PRO A 25 11.85 3.65 -12.56
CA PRO A 25 11.00 4.84 -12.60
C PRO A 25 9.53 4.53 -12.97
N ALA A 26 9.32 3.59 -13.90
CA ALA A 26 7.98 3.13 -14.28
C ALA A 26 7.24 2.46 -13.11
N LYS A 27 7.92 1.62 -12.31
CA LYS A 27 7.32 0.94 -11.15
C LYS A 27 7.10 1.89 -9.98
N ALA A 28 7.94 2.92 -9.84
CA ALA A 28 7.79 3.94 -8.80
C ALA A 28 6.56 4.83 -9.02
N ARG A 29 6.15 5.05 -10.28
CA ARG A 29 4.99 5.91 -10.60
C ARG A 29 3.66 5.35 -10.12
N ASP A 30 3.47 4.03 -10.17
CA ASP A 30 2.23 3.36 -9.72
C ASP A 30 2.43 2.61 -8.38
N LEU A 31 3.40 3.05 -7.57
CA LEU A 31 3.72 2.42 -6.31
C LEU A 31 2.61 2.63 -5.28
N PHE A 32 2.10 1.54 -4.73
CA PHE A 32 1.31 1.49 -3.50
C PHE A 32 1.68 0.23 -2.72
N VAL A 33 2.21 0.39 -1.51
CA VAL A 33 2.76 -0.70 -0.68
C VAL A 33 2.28 -0.55 0.75
N GLY A 34 1.87 -1.65 1.36
CA GLY A 34 1.50 -1.73 2.77
C GLY A 34 1.30 -3.17 3.22
N ASP A 35 0.78 -3.39 4.42
CA ASP A 35 0.32 -4.73 4.82
C ASP A 35 -1.05 -4.99 4.22
N VAL A 36 -1.06 -5.76 3.12
CA VAL A 36 -2.28 -5.98 2.32
C VAL A 36 -3.14 -7.05 2.98
N ILE A 37 -4.33 -6.64 3.41
CA ILE A 37 -5.36 -7.50 3.97
C ILE A 37 -6.31 -7.90 2.85
N THR A 38 -6.49 -9.21 2.67
CA THR A 38 -7.38 -9.82 1.67
C THR A 38 -8.44 -10.69 2.34
N ASN A 39 -9.55 -10.95 1.65
CA ASN A 39 -10.64 -11.81 2.14
C ASN A 39 -11.23 -11.35 3.48
N ALA A 40 -11.10 -10.05 3.80
CA ALA A 40 -11.72 -9.45 4.97
C ALA A 40 -13.15 -9.02 4.66
N GLY A 41 -13.94 -8.81 5.72
CA GLY A 41 -15.31 -8.33 5.62
C GLY A 41 -15.70 -7.50 6.85
N PRO A 42 -16.88 -6.88 6.81
CA PRO A 42 -17.39 -6.07 7.91
C PRO A 42 -17.60 -6.90 9.17
N HIS A 43 -17.08 -6.39 10.30
CA HIS A 43 -17.38 -6.98 11.60
C HIS A 43 -18.82 -6.64 12.01
N ARG A 44 -19.60 -7.65 12.36
CA ARG A 44 -21.02 -7.52 12.73
C ARG A 44 -21.29 -7.54 14.23
N ASP A 45 -20.25 -7.71 15.04
CA ASP A 45 -20.39 -7.58 16.50
C ASP A 45 -20.36 -6.09 16.88
N LYS A 46 -21.43 -5.61 17.53
CA LYS A 46 -21.55 -4.23 18.00
C LYS A 46 -20.50 -3.84 19.06
N LYS A 47 -19.82 -4.81 19.65
CA LYS A 47 -18.80 -4.60 20.69
C LYS A 47 -17.41 -4.27 20.13
N VAL A 48 -17.19 -4.47 18.83
CA VAL A 48 -15.88 -4.18 18.22
C VAL A 48 -15.80 -2.76 17.69
N LYS A 49 -14.58 -2.19 17.71
CA LYS A 49 -14.29 -0.82 17.27
C LYS A 49 -14.79 -0.52 15.86
N TYR A 50 -14.68 -1.48 14.95
CA TYR A 50 -15.01 -1.34 13.53
C TYR A 50 -16.29 -2.10 13.17
N TYR A 51 -17.32 -1.99 14.01
CA TYR A 51 -18.65 -2.51 13.71
C TYR A 51 -19.24 -1.83 12.48
N ILE A 52 -19.73 -2.62 11.52
CA ILE A 52 -20.46 -2.13 10.36
C ILE A 52 -21.78 -2.91 10.26
N PRO A 53 -22.95 -2.26 10.27
CA PRO A 53 -24.24 -2.92 10.06
C PRO A 53 -24.43 -3.33 8.59
N GLU A 54 -25.29 -4.33 8.34
CA GLU A 54 -25.61 -4.78 6.98
C GLU A 54 -26.26 -3.70 6.12
N SER A 55 -26.97 -2.75 6.74
CA SER A 55 -27.57 -1.60 6.06
C SER A 55 -26.54 -0.65 5.45
N ILE A 56 -25.28 -0.68 5.90
CA ILE A 56 -24.20 0.18 5.36
C ILE A 56 -23.40 -0.54 4.27
N TYR A 57 -23.13 -1.84 4.45
CA TYR A 57 -22.34 -2.60 3.48
C TYR A 57 -22.63 -4.09 3.59
N VAL A 58 -22.78 -4.73 2.44
CA VAL A 58 -22.98 -6.18 2.30
C VAL A 58 -21.87 -6.75 1.43
N GLY A 59 -21.40 -7.95 1.79
CA GLY A 59 -20.32 -8.65 1.08
C GLY A 59 -18.92 -8.41 1.67
N GLY A 60 -17.91 -8.89 0.96
CA GLY A 60 -16.50 -8.77 1.35
C GLY A 60 -15.90 -7.41 1.00
N TYR A 61 -14.86 -7.03 1.74
CA TYR A 61 -14.05 -5.86 1.41
C TYR A 61 -13.14 -6.12 0.22
N PRO A 62 -12.83 -5.08 -0.59
CA PRO A 62 -11.68 -5.17 -1.49
C PRO A 62 -10.41 -5.47 -0.70
N PRO A 63 -9.34 -5.95 -1.36
CA PRO A 63 -8.01 -5.84 -0.81
C PRO A 63 -7.71 -4.39 -0.40
N TYR A 64 -7.17 -4.21 0.80
CA TYR A 64 -6.77 -2.91 1.32
C TYR A 64 -5.50 -3.03 2.15
N ALA A 65 -4.72 -1.95 2.24
CA ALA A 65 -3.57 -1.92 3.14
C ALA A 65 -4.00 -1.43 4.52
N GLY A 66 -3.63 -2.14 5.58
CA GLY A 66 -3.90 -1.78 6.98
C GLY A 66 -2.69 -2.02 7.88
N GLY A 67 -2.90 -2.10 9.20
CA GLY A 67 -1.91 -2.63 10.14
C GLY A 67 -0.79 -1.67 10.60
N GLY A 68 -0.88 -0.37 10.28
CA GLY A 68 0.03 0.65 10.85
C GLY A 68 0.52 1.73 9.87
N GLY A 69 0.30 1.54 8.56
CA GLY A 69 0.62 2.55 7.54
C GLY A 69 0.90 1.95 6.16
N TYR A 70 0.84 2.80 5.13
CA TYR A 70 1.16 2.43 3.75
C TYR A 70 1.89 3.57 3.03
N LEU A 71 2.72 3.21 2.05
CA LEU A 71 3.51 4.11 1.22
C LEU A 71 3.00 4.07 -0.21
N TYR A 72 2.83 5.24 -0.84
CA TYR A 72 2.46 5.33 -2.25
C TYR A 72 3.09 6.53 -2.93
N SER A 73 3.14 6.50 -4.26
CA SER A 73 3.69 7.59 -5.05
C SER A 73 2.78 8.82 -5.05
N GLY A 74 3.33 10.01 -5.26
CA GLY A 74 2.55 11.24 -5.42
C GLY A 74 1.60 11.18 -6.63
N LYS A 75 1.94 10.40 -7.67
CA LYS A 75 1.02 10.18 -8.80
C LYS A 75 -0.20 9.35 -8.38
N VAL A 76 -0.01 8.34 -7.53
CA VAL A 76 -1.11 7.59 -6.92
C VAL A 76 -1.91 8.50 -6.00
N ALA A 77 -1.28 9.39 -5.23
CA ALA A 77 -1.95 10.37 -4.39
C ALA A 77 -2.91 11.27 -5.20
N GLN A 78 -2.44 11.82 -6.33
CA GLN A 78 -3.26 12.63 -7.23
C GLN A 78 -4.46 11.86 -7.79
N ARG A 79 -4.25 10.60 -8.19
CA ARG A 79 -5.32 9.74 -8.71
C ARG A 79 -6.34 9.38 -7.64
N LEU A 80 -5.89 9.07 -6.43
CA LEU A 80 -6.75 8.84 -5.28
C LEU A 80 -7.62 10.07 -5.02
N HIS A 81 -7.00 11.25 -4.95
CA HIS A 81 -7.74 12.50 -4.76
C HIS A 81 -8.83 12.72 -5.83
N GLY A 82 -8.53 12.43 -7.09
CA GLY A 82 -9.50 12.54 -8.19
C GLY A 82 -10.64 11.52 -8.15
N ILE A 83 -10.47 10.36 -7.52
CA ILE A 83 -11.50 9.32 -7.43
C ILE A 83 -12.30 9.35 -6.13
N MET A 84 -11.80 9.98 -5.06
CA MET A 84 -12.46 10.01 -3.76
C MET A 84 -13.91 10.48 -3.86
N ASN A 85 -14.18 11.57 -4.59
CA ASN A 85 -15.55 12.09 -4.77
C ASN A 85 -16.47 11.19 -5.63
N ARG A 86 -15.96 10.09 -6.20
CA ARG A 86 -16.70 9.12 -7.02
C ARG A 86 -16.90 7.78 -6.31
N VAL A 87 -16.38 7.63 -5.09
CA VAL A 87 -16.54 6.44 -4.25
C VAL A 87 -17.35 6.87 -3.03
N PRO A 88 -18.43 6.15 -2.68
CA PRO A 88 -19.18 6.44 -1.46
C PRO A 88 -18.26 6.41 -0.24
N LEU A 89 -18.36 7.43 0.62
CA LEU A 89 -17.60 7.49 1.86
C LEU A 89 -17.86 6.26 2.70
N TYR A 90 -16.80 5.74 3.31
CA TYR A 90 -16.87 4.52 4.11
C TYR A 90 -16.21 4.74 5.48
N PRO A 91 -16.80 4.26 6.60
CA PRO A 91 -16.34 4.61 7.95
C PRO A 91 -14.95 4.11 8.35
N ILE A 92 -14.34 3.24 7.54
CA ILE A 92 -13.02 2.67 7.80
C ILE A 92 -12.08 3.17 6.71
N ASP A 93 -11.18 4.10 7.06
CA ASP A 93 -10.33 4.83 6.11
C ASP A 93 -9.44 3.91 5.25
N ASP A 94 -8.88 2.86 5.84
CA ASP A 94 -8.07 1.87 5.13
C ASP A 94 -8.90 1.13 4.07
N VAL A 95 -10.13 0.74 4.44
CA VAL A 95 -11.06 0.07 3.52
C VAL A 95 -11.51 1.03 2.43
N TYR A 96 -11.82 2.28 2.77
CA TYR A 96 -12.18 3.33 1.82
C TYR A 96 -11.07 3.56 0.78
N THR A 97 -9.82 3.63 1.24
CA THR A 97 -8.64 3.72 0.38
C THR A 97 -8.53 2.50 -0.54
N GLY A 98 -8.78 1.29 -0.03
CA GLY A 98 -8.90 0.06 -0.82
C GLY A 98 -10.01 0.11 -1.88
N MET A 99 -11.17 0.67 -1.55
CA MET A 99 -12.27 0.87 -2.53
C MET A 99 -11.85 1.83 -3.65
N CYS A 100 -11.17 2.93 -3.31
CA CYS A 100 -10.64 3.89 -4.27
C CYS A 100 -9.60 3.25 -5.21
N LEU A 101 -8.67 2.46 -4.66
CA LEU A 101 -7.65 1.75 -5.45
C LEU A 101 -8.28 0.73 -6.40
N ARG A 102 -9.28 -0.03 -5.93
CA ARG A 102 -10.05 -0.95 -6.77
C ARG A 102 -10.73 -0.21 -7.92
N LYS A 103 -11.32 0.96 -7.67
CA LYS A 103 -11.97 1.79 -8.70
C LYS A 103 -10.99 2.31 -9.74
N LEU A 104 -9.75 2.59 -9.33
CA LEU A 104 -8.65 3.01 -10.21
C LEU A 104 -8.00 1.85 -10.98
N GLY A 105 -8.33 0.59 -10.66
CA GLY A 105 -7.66 -0.59 -11.22
C GLY A 105 -6.19 -0.73 -10.76
N LEU A 106 -5.83 -0.14 -9.62
CA LEU A 106 -4.49 -0.24 -9.04
C LEU A 106 -4.44 -1.35 -8.00
N SER A 107 -3.45 -2.23 -8.11
CA SER A 107 -3.22 -3.30 -7.13
C SER A 107 -2.23 -2.85 -6.06
N GLN A 108 -2.56 -3.09 -4.79
CA GLN A 108 -1.59 -2.91 -3.70
C GLN A 108 -0.57 -4.05 -3.69
N ARG A 109 0.66 -3.75 -3.27
CA ARG A 109 1.68 -4.77 -3.05
C ARG A 109 1.97 -4.92 -1.56
N SER A 110 2.24 -6.15 -1.13
CA SER A 110 2.69 -6.38 0.24
C SER A 110 4.08 -5.79 0.46
N THR A 111 4.29 -5.16 1.62
CA THR A 111 5.61 -4.69 2.05
C THR A 111 6.62 -5.84 2.11
N ARG A 112 6.20 -7.03 2.56
CA ARG A 112 7.06 -8.22 2.63
C ARG A 112 7.61 -8.59 1.24
N ASP A 113 6.75 -8.58 0.23
CA ASP A 113 7.14 -8.90 -1.15
C ASP A 113 8.07 -7.83 -1.74
N SER A 114 7.83 -6.56 -1.38
CA SER A 114 8.62 -5.43 -1.87
C SER A 114 10.04 -5.45 -1.30
N VAL A 115 10.20 -5.72 -0.01
CA VAL A 115 11.50 -5.85 0.66
C VAL A 115 12.28 -7.06 0.13
N LEU A 116 11.63 -8.22 -0.05
CA LEU A 116 12.27 -9.40 -0.64
C LEU A 116 12.75 -9.13 -2.09
N SER A 117 11.98 -8.37 -2.88
CA SER A 117 12.38 -7.99 -4.25
C SER A 117 13.56 -7.01 -4.31
N ALA A 118 13.71 -6.16 -3.29
CA ALA A 118 14.83 -5.22 -3.16
C ALA A 118 16.09 -5.97 -2.67
N SER A 119 15.94 -6.85 -1.67
CA SER A 119 17.03 -7.66 -1.12
C SER A 119 17.64 -8.59 -2.18
N ARG A 120 16.82 -9.24 -3.02
CA ARG A 120 17.32 -10.09 -4.12
C ARG A 120 18.16 -9.36 -5.16
N ARG A 121 18.02 -8.02 -5.29
CA ARG A 121 18.80 -7.22 -6.24
C ARG A 121 20.09 -6.64 -5.66
N ASN A 122 20.21 -6.54 -4.34
CA ASN A 122 21.46 -6.20 -3.66
C ASN A 122 22.43 -7.41 -3.49
N ILE A 123 22.07 -8.61 -3.95
CA ILE A 123 22.94 -9.80 -3.92
C ILE A 123 23.61 -10.04 -5.31
N GLY A 124 23.54 -9.06 -6.21
CA GLY A 124 24.39 -9.02 -7.40
C GLY A 124 25.70 -8.28 -7.11
N THR A 125 26.83 -8.95 -7.30
CA THR A 125 28.22 -8.44 -7.32
C THR A 125 28.97 -8.34 -5.97
N THR A 126 29.48 -9.47 -5.47
CA THR A 126 30.86 -9.61 -4.95
C THR A 126 31.24 -11.09 -4.84
N ARG A 127 31.46 -11.76 -5.98
CA ARG A 127 32.35 -12.94 -6.00
C ARG A 127 33.73 -12.44 -6.41
N ALA A 128 34.59 -12.20 -5.42
CA ALA A 128 36.02 -12.09 -5.66
C ALA A 128 36.52 -13.45 -6.18
N PRO A 129 37.39 -13.50 -7.21
CA PRO A 129 37.94 -14.76 -7.68
C PRO A 129 38.92 -15.31 -6.65
N ILE A 130 38.67 -16.55 -6.21
CA ILE A 130 39.65 -17.36 -5.50
C ILE A 130 40.70 -17.75 -6.55
N LYS A 131 41.91 -17.21 -6.43
CA LYS A 131 43.07 -17.73 -7.16
C LYS A 131 43.46 -19.08 -6.55
N ALA A 132 43.49 -20.11 -7.40
CA ALA A 132 44.13 -21.39 -7.11
C ALA A 132 45.65 -21.25 -7.18
#